data_AF-C4K5N1-F1
#
_entry.id   AF-C4K5N1-F1
#
_cell.length_a   1.000
_cell.length_b   1.000
_cell.length_c   1.000
_cell.angle_alpha   90.00
_cell.angle_beta   90.00
_cell.angle_gamma   90.00
#
_symmetry.space_group_name_H-M   'P 1'
#
loop_
_entity.id
_entity.type
_entity.pdbx_description
1 polymer ?
#
loop_
_entity_poly.entity_id
_entity_poly.type
_entity_poly.pdbx_seq_one_letter_code
_entity_poly.pdbx_strand_id
1 'polypeptide(L)'
;MLKITALDKVLFDPVSYFHHTWFHLPARFNRPSSKSIWNDLLIEQYELEVKRPVIKNTSVAEKWLTHWFYLPQIAFIMACQRHRTILLKKGMLLRLPLWVQQFAKLEMVEALPYQFNQKMNFLQLLAYGAKELSLWEKELPGAISQRMPFLFPFSMNAVLDFDRKISPNLLFINLAIQHVKKNPQSLAFIGA
;
A
#
# COMPACT_ATOMS: atom_id res chain seq x y z
N MET A 1 -17.58 -23.13 13.34
CA MET A 1 -17.55 -21.78 12.73
C MET A 1 -16.24 -21.67 11.95
N LEU A 2 -16.29 -21.58 10.62
CA LEU A 2 -15.06 -21.42 9.81
C LEU A 2 -14.41 -20.07 10.16
N LYS A 3 -13.14 -20.09 10.57
CA LYS A 3 -12.40 -18.88 10.91
C LYS A 3 -11.96 -18.20 9.61
N ILE A 4 -12.53 -17.04 9.29
CA ILE A 4 -12.13 -16.24 8.13
C ILE A 4 -10.66 -15.85 8.30
N THR A 5 -9.82 -16.27 7.36
CA THR A 5 -8.38 -15.98 7.34
C THR A 5 -8.09 -14.66 6.63
N ALA A 6 -6.87 -14.13 6.78
CA ALA A 6 -6.43 -12.96 6.01
C ALA A 6 -6.44 -13.23 4.49
N LEU A 7 -6.09 -14.46 4.10
CA LEU A 7 -6.16 -14.90 2.71
C LEU A 7 -7.60 -14.87 2.17
N ASP A 8 -8.58 -15.30 2.96
CA ASP A 8 -10.00 -15.28 2.53
C ASP A 8 -10.47 -13.85 2.25
N LYS A 9 -10.10 -12.90 3.11
CA LYS A 9 -10.44 -11.48 2.90
C LYS A 9 -9.80 -10.93 1.63
N VAL A 10 -8.55 -11.27 1.37
CA VAL A 10 -7.84 -10.82 0.16
C VAL A 10 -8.45 -11.44 -1.09
N LEU A 11 -8.78 -12.73 -1.06
CA LEU A 11 -9.29 -13.43 -2.25
C LEU A 11 -10.74 -13.09 -2.58
N PHE A 12 -11.60 -12.95 -1.57
CA PHE A 12 -13.06 -12.93 -1.74
C PHE A 12 -13.75 -11.65 -1.22
N ASP A 13 -13.00 -10.66 -0.73
CA ASP A 13 -13.55 -9.39 -0.24
C ASP A 13 -12.90 -8.14 -0.86
N PRO A 14 -12.81 -8.04 -2.21
CA PRO A 14 -12.23 -6.88 -2.90
C PRO A 14 -12.89 -5.56 -2.55
N VAL A 15 -14.20 -5.52 -2.29
CA VAL A 15 -14.92 -4.30 -1.89
C VAL A 15 -14.30 -3.65 -0.65
N SER A 16 -13.74 -4.45 0.27
CA SER A 16 -13.17 -3.93 1.51
C SER A 16 -11.80 -3.28 1.36
N TYR A 17 -11.07 -3.52 0.27
CA TYR A 17 -9.72 -2.99 0.09
C TYR A 17 -9.49 -2.26 -1.24
N PHE A 18 -10.40 -2.38 -2.21
CA PHE A 18 -10.32 -1.59 -3.43
C PHE A 18 -10.32 -0.12 -3.09
N HIS A 19 -9.32 0.59 -3.59
CA HIS A 19 -9.24 2.02 -3.46
C HIS A 19 -10.43 2.64 -4.19
N HIS A 20 -11.04 3.68 -3.61
CA HIS A 20 -12.33 4.20 -4.08
C HIS A 20 -12.30 4.81 -5.50
N THR A 21 -11.10 5.16 -5.99
CA THR A 21 -10.89 5.58 -7.39
C THR A 21 -11.04 4.44 -8.40
N TRP A 22 -10.92 3.18 -7.97
CA TRP A 22 -11.27 2.00 -8.77
C TRP A 22 -12.74 1.63 -8.62
N PHE A 23 -13.26 1.70 -7.39
CA PHE A 23 -14.61 1.29 -7.09
C PHE A 23 -15.16 1.99 -5.85
N HIS A 24 -16.30 2.66 -5.99
CA HIS A 24 -17.02 3.25 -4.87
C HIS A 24 -18.35 2.50 -4.68
N LEU A 25 -18.55 1.90 -3.51
CA LEU A 25 -19.82 1.28 -3.14
C LEU A 25 -20.76 2.33 -2.52
N PRO A 26 -21.90 2.67 -3.16
CA PRO A 26 -22.87 3.57 -2.56
C PRO A 26 -23.39 3.03 -1.23
N ALA A 27 -23.57 3.90 -0.22
CA ALA A 27 -23.95 3.51 1.14
C ALA A 27 -25.22 2.63 1.22
N ARG A 28 -26.18 2.83 0.30
CA ARG A 28 -27.41 2.02 0.19
C ARG A 28 -27.16 0.53 -0.09
N PHE A 29 -25.99 0.18 -0.62
CA PHE A 29 -25.57 -1.18 -0.94
C PHE A 29 -24.57 -1.76 0.08
N ASN A 30 -24.36 -1.11 1.23
CA ASN A 30 -23.41 -1.55 2.27
C ASN A 30 -23.92 -2.74 3.14
N ARG A 31 -24.94 -3.48 2.67
CA ARG A 31 -25.45 -4.69 3.35
C ARG A 31 -24.58 -5.90 3.01
N PRO A 32 -24.40 -6.88 3.91
CA PRO A 32 -23.54 -8.05 3.66
C PRO A 32 -23.90 -8.82 2.38
N SER A 33 -25.19 -9.03 2.10
CA SER A 33 -25.65 -9.71 0.89
C SER A 33 -25.31 -8.95 -0.39
N SER A 34 -25.52 -7.63 -0.39
CA SER A 34 -25.15 -6.76 -1.50
C SER A 34 -23.64 -6.71 -1.72
N LYS A 35 -22.84 -6.68 -0.64
CA LYS A 35 -21.38 -6.74 -0.73
C LYS A 35 -20.87 -8.01 -1.38
N SER A 36 -21.45 -9.17 -1.07
CA SER A 36 -21.06 -10.44 -1.70
C SER A 36 -21.20 -10.37 -3.23
N ILE A 37 -22.32 -9.84 -3.72
CA ILE A 37 -22.56 -9.68 -5.17
C ILE A 37 -21.50 -8.76 -5.79
N TRP A 38 -21.18 -7.64 -5.13
CA TRP A 38 -20.13 -6.74 -5.62
C TRP A 38 -18.74 -7.37 -5.57
N ASN A 39 -18.46 -8.19 -4.57
CA ASN A 39 -17.20 -8.93 -4.50
C ASN A 39 -17.05 -9.88 -5.70
N ASP A 40 -18.10 -10.64 -6.01
CA ASP A 40 -18.12 -11.55 -7.16
C ASP A 40 -17.98 -10.80 -8.49
N LEU A 41 -18.72 -9.69 -8.66
CA LEU A 41 -18.64 -8.84 -9.86
C LEU A 41 -17.25 -8.24 -10.05
N LEU A 42 -16.57 -7.79 -8.99
CA LEU A 42 -15.21 -7.26 -9.08
C LEU A 42 -14.21 -8.36 -9.43
N ILE A 43 -14.37 -9.56 -8.87
CA ILE A 43 -13.52 -10.72 -9.20
C ILE A 43 -13.64 -11.07 -10.68
N GLU A 44 -14.86 -11.11 -11.21
CA GLU A 44 -15.14 -11.39 -12.62
C GLU A 44 -14.63 -10.27 -13.54
N GLN A 45 -14.98 -9.02 -13.25
CA GLN A 45 -14.63 -7.84 -14.06
C GLN A 45 -13.12 -7.66 -14.25
N TYR A 46 -12.32 -7.99 -13.23
CA TYR A 46 -10.86 -7.85 -13.25
C TYR A 46 -10.13 -9.19 -13.41
N GLU A 47 -10.87 -10.28 -13.72
CA GLU A 47 -10.33 -11.62 -13.94
C GLU A 47 -9.39 -12.10 -12.81
N LEU A 48 -9.76 -11.80 -11.55
CA LEU A 48 -8.91 -12.06 -10.40
C LEU A 48 -8.84 -13.57 -10.10
N GLU A 49 -7.63 -14.12 -10.02
CA GLU A 49 -7.45 -15.54 -9.68
C GLU A 49 -7.97 -15.81 -8.25
N VAL A 50 -8.85 -16.80 -8.08
CA VAL A 50 -9.43 -17.19 -6.78
C VAL A 50 -8.86 -18.50 -6.23
N LYS A 51 -8.00 -19.17 -7.01
CA LYS A 51 -7.33 -20.39 -6.57
C LYS A 51 -6.48 -20.07 -5.35
N ARG A 52 -6.70 -20.82 -4.26
CA ARG A 52 -5.94 -20.64 -3.02
C ARG A 52 -4.47 -20.99 -3.25
N PRO A 53 -3.54 -20.02 -3.13
CA PRO A 53 -2.12 -20.33 -3.21
C PRO A 53 -1.62 -21.01 -1.94
N VAL A 54 -0.56 -21.80 -2.07
CA VAL A 54 0.18 -22.32 -0.91
C VAL A 54 1.09 -21.22 -0.39
N ILE A 55 0.79 -20.72 0.81
CA ILE A 55 1.60 -19.69 1.49
C ILE A 55 2.50 -20.38 2.51
N LYS A 56 3.82 -20.20 2.36
CA LYS A 56 4.77 -20.67 3.37
C LYS A 56 4.73 -19.72 4.58
N ASN A 57 4.70 -20.30 5.78
CA ASN A 57 4.86 -19.53 7.01
C ASN A 57 6.20 -18.77 6.98
N THR A 58 6.22 -17.56 7.51
CA THR A 58 7.29 -16.55 7.51
C THR A 58 7.65 -15.91 6.15
N SER A 59 6.94 -16.25 5.07
CA SER A 59 7.17 -15.66 3.75
C SER A 59 6.77 -14.19 3.66
N VAL A 60 7.30 -13.48 2.66
CA VAL A 60 6.85 -12.12 2.32
C VAL A 60 5.35 -12.09 2.02
N ALA A 61 4.84 -13.12 1.35
CA ALA A 61 3.42 -13.26 1.06
C ALA A 61 2.56 -13.33 2.35
N GLU A 62 2.97 -14.10 3.36
CA GLU A 62 2.26 -14.12 4.64
C GLU A 62 2.25 -12.74 5.32
N LYS A 63 3.38 -12.03 5.29
CA LYS A 63 3.48 -10.67 5.85
C LYS A 63 2.52 -9.71 5.14
N TRP A 64 2.46 -9.77 3.81
CA TRP A 64 1.59 -8.87 3.04
C TRP A 64 0.13 -9.17 3.32
N LEU A 65 -0.25 -10.45 3.35
CA LEU A 65 -1.61 -10.88 3.70
C LEU A 65 -2.00 -10.40 5.11
N THR A 66 -1.11 -10.57 6.08
CA THR A 66 -1.36 -10.18 7.48
C THR A 66 -1.55 -8.67 7.62
N HIS A 67 -0.89 -7.89 6.77
CA HIS A 67 -0.89 -6.42 6.81
C HIS A 67 -1.54 -5.77 5.59
N TRP A 68 -2.40 -6.50 4.87
CA TRP A 68 -2.93 -6.10 3.57
C TRP A 68 -3.53 -4.68 3.56
N PHE A 69 -4.42 -4.41 4.53
CA PHE A 69 -5.07 -3.12 4.70
C PHE A 69 -4.15 -1.98 5.18
N TYR A 70 -2.92 -2.30 5.60
CA TYR A 70 -1.91 -1.35 6.02
C TYR A 70 -0.83 -1.09 4.96
N LEU A 71 -0.83 -1.85 3.86
CA LEU A 71 0.19 -1.71 2.81
C LEU A 71 0.26 -0.29 2.22
N PRO A 72 -0.85 0.44 1.98
CA PRO A 72 -0.77 1.83 1.54
C PRO A 72 -0.06 2.75 2.55
N GLN A 73 -0.35 2.61 3.84
CA GLN A 73 0.29 3.37 4.92
C GLN A 73 1.79 3.05 5.00
N ILE A 74 2.13 1.76 4.92
CA ILE A 74 3.52 1.27 4.94
C ILE A 74 4.29 1.86 3.76
N ALA A 75 3.74 1.75 2.54
CA ALA A 75 4.30 2.34 1.33
C ALA A 75 4.56 3.84 1.52
N PHE A 76 3.56 4.57 2.00
CA PHE A 76 3.66 6.02 2.15
C PHE A 76 4.76 6.45 3.12
N ILE A 77 4.85 5.84 4.32
CA ILE A 77 5.87 6.24 5.30
C ILE A 77 7.28 5.82 4.89
N MET A 78 7.42 4.70 4.18
CA MET A 78 8.69 4.28 3.61
C MET A 78 9.18 5.31 2.60
N ALA A 79 8.31 5.74 1.69
CA ALA A 79 8.63 6.79 0.73
C ALA A 79 8.98 8.12 1.42
N CYS A 80 8.25 8.49 2.50
CA CYS A 80 8.55 9.71 3.26
C CYS A 80 9.94 9.66 3.90
N GLN A 81 10.34 8.52 4.46
CA GLN A 81 11.66 8.35 5.07
C GLN A 81 12.76 8.45 4.00
N ARG A 82 12.58 7.80 2.85
CA ARG A 82 13.57 7.84 1.75
C ARG A 82 13.71 9.24 1.16
N HIS A 83 12.60 9.97 1.07
CA HIS A 83 12.57 11.33 0.54
C HIS A 83 12.66 12.41 1.63
N ARG A 84 13.10 12.07 2.85
CA ARG A 84 13.13 13.01 3.98
C ARG A 84 13.90 14.31 3.69
N THR A 85 14.97 14.24 2.89
CA THR A 85 15.77 15.41 2.48
C THR A 85 14.97 16.43 1.69
N ILE A 86 14.21 15.99 0.68
CA ILE A 86 13.33 16.88 -0.11
C ILE A 86 12.11 17.34 0.69
N LEU A 87 11.55 16.48 1.55
CA LEU A 87 10.43 16.85 2.41
C LEU A 87 10.81 17.90 3.45
N LEU A 88 12.02 17.82 4.02
CA LEU A 88 12.57 18.80 4.94
C LEU A 88 12.84 20.13 4.21
N LYS A 89 13.59 20.09 3.09
CA LYS A 89 13.96 21.30 2.34
C LYS A 89 12.76 22.09 1.82
N LYS A 90 11.68 21.42 1.43
CA LYS A 90 10.45 22.06 0.92
C LYS A 90 9.43 22.36 2.02
N GLY A 91 9.74 22.13 3.30
CA GLY A 91 8.80 22.30 4.42
C GLY A 91 7.59 21.34 4.39
N MET A 92 7.55 20.40 3.46
CA MET A 92 6.44 19.46 3.27
C MET A 92 6.29 18.51 4.46
N LEU A 93 7.37 18.21 5.17
CA LEU A 93 7.33 17.36 6.36
C LEU A 93 6.39 17.93 7.43
N LEU A 94 6.35 19.26 7.59
CA LEU A 94 5.50 19.93 8.59
C LEU A 94 3.99 19.84 8.27
N ARG A 95 3.65 19.53 7.01
CA ARG A 95 2.27 19.35 6.55
C ARG A 95 1.76 17.91 6.74
N LEU A 96 2.65 16.97 7.10
CA LEU A 96 2.29 15.57 7.31
C LEU A 96 1.76 15.36 8.74
N PRO A 97 0.89 14.37 8.97
CA PRO A 97 0.49 13.99 10.33
C PRO A 97 1.70 13.59 11.20
N LEU A 98 1.58 13.81 12.52
CA LEU A 98 2.69 13.62 13.46
C LEU A 98 3.32 12.22 13.39
N TRP A 99 2.50 11.16 13.26
CA TRP A 99 2.99 9.79 13.16
C TRP A 99 3.86 9.56 11.91
N VAL A 100 3.55 10.20 10.79
CA VAL A 100 4.39 10.14 9.57
C VAL A 100 5.68 10.91 9.80
N GLN A 101 5.59 12.11 10.40
CA GLN A 101 6.77 12.92 10.69
C GLN A 101 7.76 12.18 11.58
N GLN A 102 7.27 11.50 12.63
CA GLN A 102 8.09 10.72 13.55
C GLN A 102 8.89 9.65 12.81
N PHE A 103 8.24 8.86 11.94
CA PHE A 103 8.91 7.81 11.18
C PHE A 103 9.90 8.37 10.16
N ALA A 104 9.52 9.42 9.43
CA ALA A 104 10.34 10.00 8.37
C ALA A 104 11.64 10.65 8.89
N LYS A 105 11.65 11.08 10.17
CA LYS A 105 12.84 11.65 10.84
C LYS A 105 13.83 10.59 11.33
N LEU A 106 13.45 9.31 11.37
CA LEU A 106 14.36 8.24 11.81
C LEU A 106 15.45 7.98 10.76
N GLU A 107 16.69 7.84 11.23
CA GLU A 107 17.86 7.51 10.42
C GLU A 107 17.99 5.99 10.20
N MET A 108 17.04 5.41 9.45
CA MET A 108 16.98 3.95 9.22
C MET A 108 17.66 3.51 7.92
N VAL A 109 17.46 4.27 6.85
CA VAL A 109 18.12 4.06 5.55
C VAL A 109 18.61 5.38 4.99
N GLU A 110 19.58 5.30 4.07
CA GLU A 110 20.11 6.47 3.38
C GLU A 110 18.99 7.26 2.69
N ALA A 111 19.01 8.59 2.86
CA ALA A 111 18.07 9.45 2.15
C ALA A 111 18.43 9.47 0.67
N LEU A 112 17.42 9.43 -0.18
CA LEU A 112 17.62 9.69 -1.59
C LEU A 112 18.12 11.14 -1.79
N PRO A 113 19.02 11.36 -2.76
CA PRO A 113 19.56 12.68 -3.00
C PRO A 113 18.47 13.65 -3.42
N TYR A 114 18.59 14.89 -2.95
CA TYR A 114 17.69 15.97 -3.32
C TYR A 114 17.88 16.34 -4.79
N GLN A 115 16.79 16.35 -5.56
CA GLN A 115 16.76 16.90 -6.92
C GLN A 115 15.93 18.18 -6.93
N PHE A 116 16.57 19.30 -7.33
CA PHE A 116 15.96 20.64 -7.26
C PHE A 116 14.65 20.75 -8.05
N ASN A 117 14.60 20.16 -9.26
CA ASN A 117 13.44 20.22 -10.15
C ASN A 117 12.40 19.11 -9.90
N GLN A 118 12.63 18.22 -8.93
CA GLN A 118 11.67 17.16 -8.65
C GLN A 118 10.41 17.74 -8.01
N LYS A 119 9.30 17.75 -8.76
CA LYS A 119 7.97 17.98 -8.19
C LYS A 119 7.63 16.79 -7.32
N MET A 120 7.27 17.05 -6.07
CA MET A 120 6.90 16.03 -5.10
C MET A 120 5.59 16.44 -4.42
N ASN A 121 4.60 15.57 -4.51
CA ASN A 121 3.33 15.65 -3.79
C ASN A 121 3.08 14.31 -3.07
N PHE A 122 1.99 14.23 -2.30
CA PHE A 122 1.72 13.04 -1.49
C PHE A 122 1.34 11.81 -2.35
N LEU A 123 0.69 12.01 -3.50
CA LEU A 123 0.39 10.94 -4.44
C LEU A 123 1.67 10.35 -5.06
N GLN A 124 2.65 11.20 -5.39
CA GLN A 124 3.98 10.80 -5.86
C GLN A 124 4.74 10.00 -4.79
N LEU A 125 4.70 10.43 -3.52
CA LEU A 125 5.28 9.67 -2.42
C LEU A 125 4.62 8.29 -2.29
N LEU A 126 3.29 8.23 -2.33
CA LEU A 126 2.58 6.96 -2.29
C LEU A 126 2.97 6.05 -3.46
N ALA A 127 3.15 6.63 -4.66
CA ALA A 127 3.60 5.91 -5.85
C ALA A 127 5.01 5.32 -5.69
N TYR A 128 5.94 6.10 -5.14
CA TYR A 128 7.28 5.63 -4.82
C TYR A 128 7.26 4.47 -3.83
N GLY A 129 6.41 4.55 -2.80
CA GLY A 129 6.23 3.49 -1.82
C GLY A 129 5.62 2.22 -2.39
N ALA A 130 4.57 2.36 -3.20
CA ALA A 130 3.90 1.24 -3.87
C ALA A 130 4.87 0.48 -4.79
N LYS A 131 5.70 1.23 -5.54
CA LYS A 131 6.75 0.67 -6.38
C LYS A 131 7.84 -0.03 -5.57
N GLU A 132 8.20 0.48 -4.40
CA GLU A 132 9.14 -0.22 -3.52
C GLU A 132 8.57 -1.54 -2.99
N LEU A 133 7.27 -1.57 -2.62
CA LEU A 133 6.60 -2.82 -2.25
C LEU A 133 6.51 -3.80 -3.42
N SER A 134 6.32 -3.32 -4.66
CA SER A 134 6.27 -4.17 -5.86
C SER A 134 7.62 -4.78 -6.24
N LEU A 135 8.75 -4.36 -5.64
CA LEU A 135 10.03 -5.06 -5.82
C LEU A 135 9.99 -6.50 -5.30
N TRP A 136 9.02 -6.82 -4.43
CA TRP A 136 8.79 -8.15 -3.87
C TRP A 136 7.75 -8.96 -4.64
N GLU A 137 7.26 -8.47 -5.78
CA GLU A 137 6.18 -9.10 -6.54
C GLU A 137 6.49 -10.55 -6.92
N LYS A 138 7.75 -10.85 -7.26
CA LYS A 138 8.22 -12.21 -7.59
C LYS A 138 8.11 -13.20 -6.42
N GLU A 139 8.04 -12.70 -5.19
CA GLU A 139 7.87 -13.50 -3.96
C GLU A 139 6.39 -13.69 -3.60
N LEU A 140 5.47 -13.09 -4.36
CA LEU A 140 4.03 -13.18 -4.15
C LEU A 140 3.42 -14.18 -5.15
N PRO A 141 2.49 -15.05 -4.70
CA PRO A 141 1.64 -15.80 -5.63
C PRO A 141 0.84 -14.88 -6.55
N GLY A 142 0.57 -15.32 -7.78
CA GLY A 142 -0.16 -14.57 -8.81
C GLY A 142 -1.47 -13.97 -8.29
N ALA A 143 -2.32 -14.78 -7.67
CA ALA A 143 -3.56 -14.33 -7.04
C ALA A 143 -3.39 -13.16 -6.05
N ILE A 144 -2.27 -13.08 -5.32
CA ILE A 144 -2.02 -11.97 -4.38
C ILE A 144 -1.45 -10.76 -5.14
N SER A 145 -0.49 -10.99 -6.05
CA SER A 145 0.12 -9.92 -6.83
C SER A 145 -0.92 -9.12 -7.62
N GLN A 146 -1.83 -9.82 -8.32
CA GLN A 146 -2.91 -9.20 -9.12
C GLN A 146 -3.75 -8.20 -8.32
N ARG A 147 -3.86 -8.40 -7.00
CA ARG A 147 -4.70 -7.58 -6.13
C ARG A 147 -3.98 -6.36 -5.57
N MET A 148 -2.65 -6.33 -5.62
CA MET A 148 -1.82 -5.28 -5.03
C MET A 148 -2.12 -3.89 -5.63
N PRO A 149 -2.22 -3.71 -6.97
CA PRO A 149 -2.49 -2.40 -7.57
C PRO A 149 -3.80 -1.75 -7.10
N PHE A 150 -4.82 -2.56 -6.79
CA PHE A 150 -6.13 -2.06 -6.36
C PHE A 150 -6.13 -1.43 -4.96
N LEU A 151 -5.08 -1.64 -4.17
CA LEU A 151 -4.90 -0.95 -2.88
C LEU A 151 -4.55 0.54 -3.05
N PHE A 152 -4.11 0.92 -4.25
CA PHE A 152 -3.60 2.25 -4.55
C PHE A 152 -4.51 2.99 -5.53
N PRO A 153 -4.48 4.32 -5.57
CA PRO A 153 -5.29 5.10 -6.50
C PRO A 153 -4.97 4.80 -7.96
N PHE A 154 -6.00 4.69 -8.81
CA PHE A 154 -5.84 4.52 -10.27
C PHE A 154 -4.94 5.58 -10.91
N SER A 155 -5.02 6.83 -10.44
CA SER A 155 -4.24 7.97 -10.93
C SER A 155 -2.72 7.83 -10.74
N MET A 156 -2.27 6.86 -9.94
CA MET A 156 -0.86 6.57 -9.71
C MET A 156 -0.12 6.06 -10.96
N ASN A 157 -0.83 5.39 -11.87
CA ASN A 157 -0.23 4.76 -13.04
C ASN A 157 0.46 5.77 -13.99
N ALA A 158 0.04 7.04 -13.97
CA ALA A 158 0.60 8.10 -14.80
C ALA A 158 1.87 8.76 -14.22
N VAL A 159 2.29 8.39 -13.01
CA VAL A 159 3.24 9.17 -12.19
C VAL A 159 4.67 8.62 -12.21
N LEU A 160 4.89 7.45 -12.81
CA LEU A 160 6.12 6.69 -12.62
C LEU A 160 7.18 7.01 -13.68
N ASP A 161 8.02 8.00 -13.39
CA ASP A 161 9.39 8.07 -13.91
C ASP A 161 10.34 7.72 -12.76
N PHE A 162 10.78 6.47 -12.73
CA PHE A 162 11.54 5.89 -11.62
C PHE A 162 12.84 5.34 -12.17
N ASP A 163 13.85 6.20 -12.22
CA ASP A 163 15.20 5.83 -12.64
C ASP A 163 16.12 5.47 -11.47
N ARG A 164 15.60 5.46 -10.23
CA ARG A 164 16.44 5.27 -9.03
C ARG A 164 16.43 3.81 -8.58
N LYS A 165 17.58 3.16 -8.64
CA LYS A 165 17.77 1.81 -8.12
C LYS A 165 17.65 1.83 -6.59
N ILE A 166 16.52 1.32 -6.07
CA ILE A 166 16.32 1.10 -4.65
C ILE A 166 16.62 -0.36 -4.34
N SER A 167 17.48 -0.61 -3.35
CA SER A 167 17.68 -1.97 -2.82
C SER A 167 16.54 -2.31 -1.86
N PRO A 168 15.77 -3.39 -2.12
CA PRO A 168 14.70 -3.82 -1.23
C PRO A 168 15.28 -4.23 0.13
N ASN A 169 14.67 -3.74 1.22
CA ASN A 169 15.13 -4.00 2.58
C ASN A 169 13.97 -4.47 3.46
N LEU A 170 13.94 -5.76 3.78
CA LEU A 170 12.85 -6.36 4.57
C LEU A 170 12.83 -5.86 6.03
N LEU A 171 13.99 -5.53 6.61
CA LEU A 171 14.05 -4.96 7.96
C LEU A 171 13.38 -3.59 7.99
N PHE A 172 13.65 -2.75 6.99
CA PHE A 172 13.00 -1.44 6.85
C PHE A 172 11.47 -1.58 6.75
N ILE A 173 10.98 -2.55 5.99
CA ILE A 173 9.54 -2.84 5.89
C ILE A 173 8.98 -3.34 7.22
N ASN A 174 9.69 -4.21 7.94
CA ASN A 174 9.24 -4.67 9.27
C ASN A 174 9.12 -3.50 10.27
N LEU A 175 10.05 -2.54 10.23
CA LEU A 175 9.99 -1.33 11.06
C LEU A 175 8.78 -0.45 10.68
N ALA A 176 8.54 -0.27 9.38
CA ALA A 176 7.36 0.44 8.90
C ALA A 176 6.05 -0.23 9.34
N ILE A 177 5.96 -1.58 9.24
CA ILE A 177 4.82 -2.37 9.74
C ILE A 177 4.62 -2.12 11.24
N GLN A 178 5.68 -2.22 12.05
CA GLN A 178 5.59 -2.00 13.49
C GLN A 178 5.10 -0.58 13.82
N HIS A 179 5.58 0.42 13.08
CA HIS A 179 5.19 1.81 13.27
C HIS A 179 3.71 2.07 12.93
N VAL A 180 3.25 1.57 11.78
CA VAL A 180 1.85 1.70 11.35
C VAL A 180 0.91 0.96 12.30
N LYS A 181 1.28 -0.22 12.78
CA LYS A 181 0.47 -0.96 13.76
C LYS A 181 0.28 -0.19 15.07
N LYS A 182 1.30 0.55 15.51
CA LYS A 182 1.21 1.42 16.69
C LYS A 182 0.41 2.71 16.44
N ASN A 183 0.28 3.11 15.17
CA ASN A 183 -0.38 4.36 14.76
C ASN A 183 -1.36 4.09 13.59
N PRO A 184 -2.48 3.38 13.82
CA PRO A 184 -3.40 2.98 12.75
C PRO A 184 -4.24 4.18 12.28
N GLN A 185 -3.64 5.10 11.52
CA GLN A 185 -4.29 6.26 10.93
C GLN A 185 -4.47 6.06 9.42
N SER A 186 -5.55 6.63 8.87
CA SER A 186 -5.83 6.56 7.44
C SER A 186 -5.03 7.61 6.65
N LEU A 187 -4.85 7.36 5.35
CA LEU A 187 -4.21 8.29 4.41
C LEU A 187 -5.21 9.29 3.80
N ALA A 188 -6.32 9.61 4.48
CA ALA A 188 -7.37 10.48 3.96
C ALA A 188 -6.87 11.90 3.57
N PHE A 189 -5.73 12.33 4.11
CA PHE A 189 -5.09 13.61 3.77
C PHE A 189 -4.37 13.61 2.42
N ILE A 190 -4.20 12.47 1.76
CA ILE A 190 -3.47 12.37 0.49
C ILE A 190 -4.30 12.89 -0.70
N GLY A 191 -5.59 13.22 -0.51
CA GLY A 191 -6.48 13.67 -1.60
C GLY A 191 -6.60 12.64 -2.73
N ALA A 192 -6.19 11.42 -2.42
CA ALA A 192 -6.40 10.21 -3.17
C ALA A 192 -7.80 9.73 -2.88
#